data_AF-A0A662HEP1-F1
#
_entry.id   AF-A0A662HEP1-F1
#
_cell.length_a   1.000
_cell.length_b   1.000
_cell.length_c   1.000
_cell.angle_alpha   90.00
_cell.angle_beta   90.00
_cell.angle_gamma   90.00
#
_symmetry.space_group_name_H-M   'P 1'
#
loop_
_entity.id
_entity.type
_entity.pdbx_description
1 polymer ?
#
loop_
_entity_poly.entity_id
_entity_poly.type
_entity_poly.pdbx_seq_one_letter_code
_entity_poly.pdbx_strand_id
1 'polypeptide(L)'
;MEQLALACVEEFLKLIGVLKAEVNRVWLGRGVPPPLLEALSAHVVEETLIALRLAKALDCDIGRTLLLTLAHELGDASQSLERARKEFEEAASLEARVARIAHELAIVAQAKRYLKMGLDVRKVLEEHVSRVLDEAAAVKRDALAQLVHEALSSSP
;
A
#
# COMPACT_ATOMS: atom_id res chain seq x y z
N MET A 1 9.79 -11.87 29.03
CA MET A 1 9.66 -11.93 27.56
C MET A 1 8.21 -12.10 27.13
N GLU A 2 7.45 -13.05 27.67
CA GLU A 2 6.02 -13.23 27.32
C GLU A 2 5.14 -12.00 27.57
N GLN A 3 5.31 -11.30 28.70
CA GLN A 3 4.51 -10.11 29.02
C GLN A 3 4.77 -8.92 28.08
N LEU A 4 6.00 -8.80 27.58
CA LEU A 4 6.40 -7.79 26.58
C LEU A 4 5.84 -8.15 25.19
N ALA A 5 5.85 -9.43 24.83
CA ALA A 5 5.26 -9.91 23.58
C ALA A 5 3.73 -9.74 23.58
N LEU A 6 3.05 -10.01 24.70
CA LEU A 6 1.61 -9.84 24.83
C LEU A 6 1.19 -8.36 24.72
N ALA A 7 1.90 -7.45 25.39
CA ALA A 7 1.65 -6.01 25.29
C ALA A 7 1.83 -5.48 23.85
N CYS A 8 2.84 -5.98 23.13
CA CYS A 8 3.07 -5.63 21.73
C CYS A 8 1.95 -6.15 20.81
N VAL A 9 1.44 -7.37 21.05
CA VAL A 9 0.30 -7.91 20.32
C VAL A 9 -0.99 -7.12 20.59
N GLU A 10 -1.24 -6.72 21.84
CA GLU A 10 -2.40 -5.88 22.18
C GLU A 10 -2.33 -4.49 21.54
N GLU A 11 -1.14 -3.90 21.49
CA GLU A 11 -0.89 -2.62 20.82
C GLU A 11 -1.12 -2.72 19.31
N PHE A 12 -0.60 -3.78 18.68
CA PHE A 12 -0.85 -4.06 17.26
C PHE A 12 -2.35 -4.27 16.96
N LEU A 13 -3.06 -5.00 17.82
CA LEU A 13 -4.50 -5.19 17.68
C LEU A 13 -5.29 -3.89 17.83
N LYS A 14 -4.88 -2.98 18.72
CA LYS A 14 -5.47 -1.64 18.84
C LYS A 14 -5.27 -0.81 17.58
N LEU A 15 -4.07 -0.84 17.00
CA LEU A 15 -3.76 -0.15 15.74
C LEU A 15 -4.61 -0.68 14.58
N ILE A 16 -4.76 -2.01 14.47
CA ILE A 16 -5.67 -2.61 13.48
C ILE A 16 -7.13 -2.21 13.73
N GLY A 17 -7.54 -2.04 14.99
CA GLY A 17 -8.86 -1.51 15.35
C GLY A 17 -9.12 -0.12 14.74
N VAL A 18 -8.13 0.77 14.77
CA VAL A 18 -8.20 2.10 14.16
C VAL A 18 -8.37 2.00 12.64
N LEU A 19 -7.53 1.19 11.98
CA LEU A 19 -7.60 1.00 10.52
C LEU A 19 -8.95 0.47 10.02
N LYS A 20 -9.71 -0.24 10.86
CA LYS A 20 -11.06 -0.75 10.51
C LYS A 20 -12.13 0.33 10.52
N ALA A 21 -11.95 1.37 11.34
CA ALA A 21 -12.90 2.47 11.45
C ALA A 21 -12.59 3.61 10.46
N GLU A 22 -11.36 3.68 9.97
CA GLU A 22 -10.95 4.67 8.98
C GLU A 22 -11.25 4.25 7.55
N VAL A 23 -11.50 5.25 6.71
CA VAL A 23 -11.63 5.10 5.26
C VAL A 23 -10.33 5.52 4.60
N ASN A 24 -9.99 4.90 3.46
CA ASN A 24 -8.88 5.34 2.66
C ASN A 24 -9.14 6.76 2.11
N ARG A 25 -8.31 7.70 2.57
CA ARG A 25 -8.50 9.14 2.35
C ARG A 25 -8.34 9.54 0.89
N VAL A 26 -7.71 8.71 0.06
CA VAL A 26 -7.60 8.90 -1.39
C VAL A 26 -8.97 9.13 -2.03
N TRP A 27 -10.01 8.47 -1.53
CA TRP A 27 -11.35 8.51 -2.13
C TRP A 27 -12.22 9.68 -1.66
N LEU A 28 -11.83 10.35 -0.58
CA LEU A 28 -12.61 11.44 -0.01
C LEU A 28 -12.69 12.61 -1.00
N GLY A 29 -13.93 13.00 -1.33
CA GLY A 29 -14.19 14.07 -2.29
C GLY A 29 -13.88 13.72 -3.75
N ARG A 30 -13.55 12.46 -4.07
CA ARG A 30 -13.23 12.00 -5.45
C ARG A 30 -14.41 11.30 -6.14
N GLY A 31 -15.66 11.63 -5.78
CA GLY A 31 -16.86 11.08 -6.42
C GLY A 31 -17.29 9.69 -5.94
N VAL A 32 -16.62 9.14 -4.91
CA VAL A 32 -17.07 7.91 -4.23
C VAL A 32 -18.03 8.28 -3.11
N PRO A 33 -19.27 7.74 -3.09
CA PRO A 33 -20.23 8.07 -2.04
C PRO A 33 -19.82 7.41 -0.70
N PRO A 34 -20.15 8.02 0.45
CA PRO A 34 -19.68 7.55 1.76
C PRO A 34 -19.89 6.06 2.05
N PRO A 35 -21.04 5.42 1.70
CA PRO A 35 -21.24 3.99 1.96
C PRO A 35 -20.33 3.06 1.15
N LEU A 36 -19.67 3.57 0.11
CA LEU A 36 -18.79 2.81 -0.77
C LEU A 36 -17.32 3.14 -0.55
N LEU A 37 -16.98 4.01 0.39
CA LEU A 37 -15.58 4.31 0.70
C LEU A 37 -14.87 3.06 1.20
N GLU A 38 -13.75 2.75 0.58
CA GLU A 38 -12.86 1.67 0.97
C GLU A 38 -12.38 1.87 2.42
N ALA A 39 -12.50 0.81 3.22
CA ALA A 39 -11.92 0.79 4.55
C ALA A 39 -10.39 0.77 4.46
N LEU A 40 -9.71 1.57 5.27
CA LEU A 40 -8.25 1.66 5.25
C LEU A 40 -7.61 0.29 5.54
N SER A 41 -8.16 -0.48 6.48
CA SER A 41 -7.72 -1.85 6.74
C SER A 41 -7.76 -2.79 5.52
N ALA A 42 -8.75 -2.63 4.62
CA ALA A 42 -8.83 -3.43 3.40
C ALA A 42 -7.73 -3.04 2.41
N HIS A 43 -7.50 -1.73 2.25
CA HIS A 43 -6.41 -1.18 1.45
C HIS A 43 -5.05 -1.72 1.92
N VAL A 44 -4.73 -1.63 3.22
CA VAL A 44 -3.44 -2.08 3.77
C VAL A 44 -3.20 -3.57 3.55
N VAL A 45 -4.24 -4.41 3.66
CA VAL A 45 -4.12 -5.86 3.39
C VAL A 45 -3.83 -6.11 1.92
N GLU A 46 -4.55 -5.47 1.00
CA GLU A 46 -4.33 -5.64 -0.43
C GLU A 46 -2.96 -5.12 -0.87
N GLU A 47 -2.59 -3.92 -0.41
CA GLU A 47 -1.26 -3.34 -0.60
C GLU A 47 -0.16 -4.30 -0.13
N THR A 48 -0.27 -4.83 1.10
CA THR A 48 0.73 -5.73 1.65
C THR A 48 0.87 -6.98 0.77
N LEU A 49 -0.23 -7.58 0.31
CA LEU A 49 -0.16 -8.75 -0.57
C LEU A 49 0.52 -8.45 -1.91
N ILE A 50 0.28 -7.27 -2.48
CA ILE A 50 0.96 -6.81 -3.70
C ILE A 50 2.47 -6.62 -3.41
N ALA A 51 2.82 -5.94 -2.32
CA ALA A 51 4.21 -5.67 -1.95
C ALA A 51 5.02 -6.95 -1.75
N LEU A 52 4.46 -7.94 -1.05
CA LEU A 52 5.14 -9.22 -0.81
C LEU A 52 5.36 -10.02 -2.10
N ARG A 53 4.44 -9.95 -3.06
CA ARG A 53 4.61 -10.56 -4.39
C ARG A 53 5.75 -9.90 -5.17
N LEU A 54 5.78 -8.57 -5.19
CA LEU A 54 6.82 -7.79 -5.85
C LEU A 54 8.19 -8.03 -5.17
N ALA A 55 8.24 -7.99 -3.84
CA ALA A 55 9.44 -8.21 -3.06
C ALA A 55 10.05 -9.60 -3.32
N LYS A 56 9.21 -10.64 -3.35
CA LYS A 56 9.66 -12.00 -3.67
C LYS A 56 10.27 -12.09 -5.07
N ALA A 57 9.67 -11.44 -6.06
CA ALA A 57 10.17 -11.48 -7.43
C ALA A 57 11.45 -10.65 -7.62
N LEU A 58 11.68 -9.64 -6.77
CA LEU A 58 12.86 -8.79 -6.81
C LEU A 58 13.95 -9.20 -5.82
N ASP A 59 13.78 -10.33 -5.12
CA ASP A 59 14.71 -10.83 -4.10
C ASP A 59 14.97 -9.78 -2.99
N CYS A 60 13.91 -9.07 -2.59
CA CYS A 60 13.93 -8.12 -1.49
C CYS A 60 13.72 -8.80 -0.14
N ASP A 61 14.13 -8.13 0.93
CA ASP A 61 13.82 -8.57 2.28
C ASP A 61 12.31 -8.43 2.56
N ILE A 62 11.63 -9.57 2.62
CA ILE A 62 10.19 -9.71 2.86
C ILE A 62 9.77 -9.05 4.18
N GLY A 63 10.55 -9.23 5.25
CA GLY A 63 10.25 -8.68 6.56
C GLY A 63 10.36 -7.17 6.59
N ARG A 64 11.37 -6.62 5.92
CA ARG A 64 11.54 -5.17 5.74
C ARG A 64 10.43 -4.58 4.87
N THR A 65 10.09 -5.21 3.75
CA THR A 65 8.99 -4.73 2.90
C THR A 65 7.67 -4.69 3.67
N LEU A 66 7.34 -5.73 4.45
CA LEU A 66 6.15 -5.75 5.30
C LEU A 66 6.17 -4.62 6.35
N LEU A 67 7.33 -4.39 6.97
CA LEU A 67 7.45 -3.30 7.94
C LEU A 67 7.19 -1.94 7.30
N LEU A 68 7.70 -1.71 6.08
CA LEU A 68 7.51 -0.46 5.34
C LEU A 68 6.04 -0.24 4.94
N THR A 69 5.35 -1.27 4.45
CA THR A 69 3.91 -1.16 4.10
C THR A 69 3.04 -0.92 5.33
N LEU A 70 3.40 -1.44 6.51
CA LEU A 70 2.64 -1.13 7.72
C LEU A 70 3.01 0.24 8.31
N ALA A 71 4.28 0.62 8.23
CA ALA A 71 4.80 1.82 8.86
C ALA A 71 4.25 3.12 8.24
N HIS A 72 4.03 3.17 6.94
CA HIS A 72 3.53 4.41 6.32
C HIS A 72 2.12 4.78 6.81
N GLU A 73 1.32 3.80 7.25
CA GLU A 73 -0.01 4.00 7.82
C GLU A 73 0.01 4.17 9.35
N LEU A 74 0.99 3.55 10.04
CA LEU A 74 1.03 3.42 11.50
C LEU A 74 2.23 4.11 12.17
N GLY A 75 2.94 4.99 11.47
CA GLY A 75 4.29 5.45 11.82
C GLY A 75 4.46 6.04 13.22
N ASP A 76 3.39 6.57 13.82
CA ASP A 76 3.41 7.20 15.14
C ASP A 76 3.33 6.20 16.32
N ALA A 77 3.11 4.92 16.06
CA ALA A 77 2.97 3.91 17.11
C ALA A 77 4.29 3.46 17.75
N SER A 78 5.43 3.59 17.06
CA SER A 78 6.74 3.27 17.64
C SER A 78 7.90 3.90 16.88
N GLN A 79 9.07 4.03 17.52
CA GLN A 79 10.26 4.57 16.88
C GLN A 79 10.71 3.77 15.65
N SER A 80 10.53 2.44 15.67
CA SER A 80 10.88 1.56 14.54
C SER A 80 9.96 1.80 13.34
N LEU A 81 8.66 1.98 13.58
CA LEU A 81 7.68 2.33 12.56
C LEU A 81 7.93 3.74 12.01
N GLU A 82 8.24 4.71 12.87
CA GLU A 82 8.56 6.06 12.42
C GLU A 82 9.80 6.10 11.50
N ARG A 83 10.83 5.29 11.80
CA ARG A 83 12.01 5.17 10.92
C ARG A 83 11.65 4.54 9.58
N ALA A 84 10.89 3.45 9.60
CA ALA A 84 10.43 2.78 8.38
C ALA A 84 9.52 3.69 7.55
N ARG A 85 8.63 4.47 8.19
CA ARG A 85 7.80 5.47 7.53
C ARG A 85 8.65 6.51 6.79
N LYS A 86 9.69 7.05 7.43
CA LYS A 86 10.62 7.98 6.76
C LYS A 86 11.34 7.33 5.58
N GLU A 87 11.81 6.10 5.74
CA GLU A 87 12.43 5.34 4.65
C GLU A 87 11.47 5.15 3.45
N PHE A 88 10.18 4.89 3.74
CA PHE A 88 9.10 4.85 2.75
C PHE A 88 8.91 6.21 2.08
N GLU A 89 8.73 7.30 2.84
CA GLU A 89 8.52 8.66 2.33
C GLU A 89 9.68 9.12 1.43
N GLU A 90 10.92 8.78 1.80
CA GLU A 90 12.13 9.13 1.05
C GLU A 90 12.43 8.18 -0.12
N ALA A 91 11.75 7.03 -0.22
CA ALA A 91 12.05 5.95 -1.17
C ALA A 91 13.55 5.56 -1.18
N ALA A 92 14.16 5.48 0.01
CA ALA A 92 15.60 5.37 0.18
C ALA A 92 16.17 3.97 -0.12
N SER A 93 15.32 2.94 -0.17
CA SER A 93 15.69 1.55 -0.44
C SER A 93 14.85 0.94 -1.57
N LEU A 94 15.30 -0.21 -2.07
CA LEU A 94 14.52 -0.98 -3.04
C LEU A 94 13.20 -1.45 -2.40
N GLU A 95 13.23 -1.90 -1.14
CA GLU A 95 12.06 -2.31 -0.38
C GLU A 95 11.05 -1.17 -0.22
N ALA A 96 11.53 0.06 0.03
CA ALA A 96 10.67 1.25 0.13
C ALA A 96 10.01 1.57 -1.21
N ARG A 97 10.75 1.46 -2.31
CA ARG A 97 10.18 1.62 -3.67
C ARG A 97 9.15 0.54 -3.98
N VAL A 98 9.42 -0.71 -3.61
CA VAL A 98 8.47 -1.81 -3.75
C VAL A 98 7.18 -1.54 -2.96
N ALA A 99 7.30 -1.08 -1.71
CA ALA A 99 6.15 -0.71 -0.89
C ALA A 99 5.35 0.44 -1.53
N ARG A 100 6.01 1.49 -2.05
CA ARG A 100 5.33 2.59 -2.74
C ARG A 100 4.62 2.14 -4.02
N ILE A 101 5.27 1.32 -4.84
CA ILE A 101 4.64 0.76 -6.03
C ILE A 101 3.40 -0.06 -5.64
N ALA A 102 3.49 -0.85 -4.57
CA ALA A 102 2.36 -1.62 -4.07
C ALA A 102 1.20 -0.75 -3.58
N HIS A 103 1.50 0.33 -2.85
CA HIS A 103 0.51 1.31 -2.40
C HIS A 103 -0.27 1.90 -3.58
N GLU A 104 0.47 2.38 -4.58
CA GLU A 104 -0.10 2.98 -5.79
C GLU A 104 -0.91 1.94 -6.61
N LEU A 105 -0.42 0.70 -6.73
CA LEU A 105 -1.14 -0.39 -7.40
C LEU A 105 -2.43 -0.80 -6.68
N ALA A 106 -2.46 -0.78 -5.35
CA ALA A 106 -3.67 -1.05 -4.58
C ALA A 106 -4.76 0.01 -4.87
N ILE A 107 -4.37 1.29 -4.93
CA ILE A 107 -5.27 2.38 -5.33
C ILE A 107 -5.77 2.17 -6.76
N VAL A 108 -4.90 1.80 -7.69
CA VAL A 108 -5.28 1.50 -9.09
C VAL A 108 -6.30 0.35 -9.15
N ALA A 109 -6.07 -0.73 -8.40
CA ALA A 109 -6.98 -1.87 -8.34
C ALA A 109 -8.36 -1.46 -7.82
N GLN A 110 -8.42 -0.68 -6.74
CA GLN A 110 -9.66 -0.17 -6.19
C GLN A 110 -10.36 0.84 -7.12
N ALA A 111 -9.61 1.73 -7.80
CA ALA A 111 -10.17 2.65 -8.79
C ALA A 111 -10.89 1.89 -9.91
N LYS A 112 -10.29 0.81 -10.42
CA LYS A 112 -10.93 -0.05 -11.43
C LYS A 112 -12.22 -0.68 -10.92
N ARG A 113 -12.28 -1.11 -9.65
CA ARG A 113 -13.52 -1.63 -9.04
C ARG A 113 -14.61 -0.56 -9.01
N TYR A 114 -14.29 0.66 -8.59
CA TYR A 114 -15.24 1.78 -8.62
C TYR A 114 -15.70 2.16 -10.03
N LEU A 115 -14.81 2.13 -11.04
CA LEU A 115 -15.19 2.37 -12.43
C LEU A 115 -16.17 1.31 -12.95
N LYS A 116 -15.98 0.04 -12.60
CA LYS A 116 -16.93 -1.05 -12.92
C LYS A 116 -18.29 -0.84 -12.26
N MET A 117 -18.33 -0.17 -11.11
CA MET A 117 -19.56 0.22 -10.42
C MET A 117 -20.21 1.48 -11.02
N GLY A 118 -19.59 2.11 -12.02
CA GLY A 118 -20.09 3.32 -12.67
C GLY A 118 -19.69 4.63 -11.98
N LEU A 119 -18.79 4.61 -11.00
CA LEU A 119 -18.31 5.81 -10.31
C LEU A 119 -17.20 6.50 -11.12
N ASP A 120 -17.22 7.84 -11.18
CA ASP A 120 -16.27 8.61 -11.98
C ASP A 120 -14.96 8.90 -11.23
N VAL A 121 -14.09 7.89 -11.14
CA VAL A 121 -12.77 8.01 -10.50
C VAL A 121 -11.61 7.96 -11.51
N ARG A 122 -11.87 8.21 -12.81
CA ARG A 122 -10.86 8.11 -13.89
C ARG A 122 -9.60 8.93 -13.63
N LYS A 123 -9.76 10.16 -13.14
CA LYS A 123 -8.61 11.03 -12.82
C LYS A 123 -7.73 10.43 -11.73
N VAL A 124 -8.32 9.77 -10.73
CA VAL A 124 -7.58 9.05 -9.69
C VAL A 124 -6.84 7.88 -10.32
N LEU A 125 -7.50 7.07 -11.15
CA LEU A 125 -6.85 5.98 -11.86
C LEU A 125 -5.62 6.45 -12.66
N GLU A 126 -5.78 7.48 -13.48
CA GLU A 126 -4.69 8.03 -14.31
C GLU A 126 -3.53 8.58 -13.49
N GLU A 127 -3.83 9.35 -12.43
CA GLU A 127 -2.85 9.90 -11.49
C GLU A 127 -1.98 8.78 -10.88
N HIS A 128 -2.62 7.75 -10.34
CA HIS A 128 -1.93 6.69 -9.62
C HIS A 128 -1.24 5.70 -10.58
N VAL A 129 -1.75 5.48 -11.80
CA VAL A 129 -1.01 4.75 -12.85
C VAL A 129 0.29 5.48 -13.20
N SER A 130 0.26 6.81 -13.36
CA SER A 130 1.47 7.59 -13.64
C SER A 130 2.52 7.39 -12.54
N ARG A 131 2.11 7.47 -11.27
CA ARG A 131 3.02 7.29 -10.13
C ARG A 131 3.62 5.89 -10.07
N VAL A 132 2.85 4.85 -10.37
CA VAL A 132 3.36 3.47 -10.48
C VAL A 132 4.48 3.41 -11.52
N LEU A 133 4.28 4.02 -12.69
CA LEU A 133 5.28 4.01 -13.76
C LEU A 133 6.53 4.81 -13.40
N ASP A 134 6.37 5.96 -12.74
CA ASP A 134 7.50 6.79 -12.29
C ASP A 134 8.37 6.04 -11.25
N GLU A 135 7.74 5.40 -10.26
CA GLU A 135 8.46 4.60 -9.27
C GLU A 135 9.11 3.35 -9.87
N ALA A 136 8.41 2.68 -10.79
CA ALA A 136 8.95 1.51 -11.47
C ALA A 136 10.14 1.86 -12.37
N ALA A 137 10.09 2.99 -13.07
CA ALA A 137 11.19 3.47 -13.92
C ALA A 137 12.45 3.79 -13.12
N ALA A 138 12.30 4.22 -11.86
CA ALA A 138 13.43 4.45 -10.96
C ALA A 138 14.12 3.14 -10.52
N VAL A 139 13.43 2.01 -10.61
CA VAL A 139 13.96 0.67 -10.30
C VAL A 139 14.35 -0.01 -11.62
N LYS A 140 15.63 0.05 -11.97
CA LYS A 140 16.19 -0.54 -13.22
C LYS A 140 16.20 -2.07 -13.22
N ARG A 141 15.03 -2.72 -13.17
CA ARG A 141 14.87 -4.18 -13.20
C ARG A 141 13.71 -4.59 -14.09
N ASP A 142 14.01 -5.34 -15.15
CA ASP A 142 13.02 -5.77 -16.15
C ASP A 142 11.88 -6.60 -15.54
N ALA A 143 12.17 -7.41 -14.52
CA ALA A 143 11.17 -8.19 -13.79
C ALA A 143 10.07 -7.33 -13.15
N LEU A 144 10.40 -6.11 -12.69
CA LEU A 144 9.42 -5.20 -12.11
C LEU A 144 8.47 -4.64 -13.16
N ALA A 145 8.99 -4.27 -14.34
CA ALA A 145 8.18 -3.73 -15.42
C ALA A 145 7.10 -4.74 -15.85
N GLN A 146 7.45 -6.02 -15.94
CA GLN A 146 6.50 -7.08 -16.25
C GLN A 146 5.42 -7.23 -15.17
N LEU A 147 5.79 -7.27 -13.89
CA LEU A 147 4.84 -7.42 -12.79
C LEU A 147 3.89 -6.22 -12.65
N VAL A 148 4.43 -5.01 -12.84
CA VAL A 148 3.63 -3.78 -12.89
C VAL A 148 2.66 -3.86 -14.07
N HIS A 149 3.13 -4.26 -15.25
CA HIS A 149 2.25 -4.41 -16.41
C HIS A 149 1.14 -5.44 -16.17
N GLU A 150 1.45 -6.58 -15.56
CA GLU A 150 0.47 -7.61 -15.18
C GLU A 150 -0.56 -7.06 -14.19
N ALA A 151 -0.12 -6.35 -13.13
CA ALA A 151 -1.02 -5.73 -12.16
C ALA A 151 -1.91 -4.65 -12.79
N LEU A 152 -1.35 -3.80 -13.65
CA LEU A 152 -2.08 -2.78 -14.39
C LEU A 152 -3.02 -3.35 -15.46
N SER A 153 -2.74 -4.52 -16.01
CA SER A 153 -3.58 -5.19 -17.02
C SER A 153 -4.61 -6.11 -16.41
N SER A 154 -4.39 -6.55 -15.17
CA SER A 154 -5.36 -7.37 -14.46
C SER A 154 -6.69 -6.64 -14.32
N SER A 155 -7.77 -7.35 -14.66
CA SER A 155 -9.11 -6.96 -14.29
C SER A 155 -9.36 -7.43 -12.86
N PRO A 156 -9.80 -6.55 -11.94
CA PRO A 156 -10.29 -7.00 -10.64
C PRO A 156 -11.50 -7.92 -10.78
#